data_AF-A0A965AVF6-F1
#
_entry.id   AF-A0A965AVF6-F1
#
_cell.length_a   1.000
_cell.length_b   1.000
_cell.length_c   1.000
_cell.angle_alpha   90.00
_cell.angle_beta   90.00
_cell.angle_gamma   90.00
#
_symmetry.space_group_name_H-M   'P 1'
#
loop_
_entity.id
_entity.type
_entity.pdbx_description
1 polymer ?
#
loop_
_entity_poly.entity_id
_entity_poly.type
_entity_poly.pdbx_seq_one_letter_code
_entity_poly.pdbx_strand_id
1 'polypeptide(L)'
;ALSRFAAWEKQGLAIRYTFLENDSVDATPALLKAFMAGRHGQLECKQLAAPYDRTRASQAFGRIMPLARMRNHALAMARSVASANEEWTLLFDADIYFPDDVLTRVFETLATDSAPDTIGMMSVYTQQLFRADQVPRIGQPVDGWPGWSAVGHYYDTFAFRDQFHRSHRPFCGFARCRSCRVGRPAGYPLPLVPADQSIVDVTAAYGGFALLPSWIVSDPRLNWSTYSGDLPEARSLCEHVIFCDRLRTLTGKRVVVLQAIDDVYRAEGVSNASG
;
A
#
# COMPACT_ATOMS: atom_id res chain seq x y z
N ALA A 1 5.84 11.03 9.87
CA ALA A 1 5.35 10.83 8.50
C ALA A 1 5.35 12.14 7.71
N LEU A 2 4.64 13.18 8.19
CA LEU A 2 4.40 14.42 7.42
C LEU A 2 5.66 15.20 6.98
N SER A 3 6.74 15.13 7.75
CA SER A 3 8.02 15.79 7.40
C SER A 3 8.64 15.31 6.09
N ARG A 4 8.34 14.08 5.65
CA ARG A 4 8.89 13.51 4.40
C ARG A 4 8.21 14.08 3.16
N PHE A 5 6.92 14.41 3.26
CA PHE A 5 6.21 15.11 2.18
C PHE A 5 6.83 16.48 1.91
N ALA A 6 7.30 17.16 2.95
CA ALA A 6 7.99 18.44 2.79
C ALA A 6 9.36 18.29 2.09
N ALA A 7 9.98 17.10 2.08
CA ALA A 7 11.19 16.86 1.32
C ALA A 7 10.92 16.90 -0.20
N TRP A 8 9.79 16.35 -0.64
CA TRP A 8 9.38 16.41 -2.04
C TRP A 8 9.05 17.84 -2.50
N GLU A 9 8.37 18.62 -1.66
CA GLU A 9 8.11 20.05 -1.94
C GLU A 9 9.43 20.84 -2.08
N LYS A 10 10.42 20.57 -1.24
CA LYS A 10 11.76 21.20 -1.32
C LYS A 10 12.52 20.84 -2.59
N GLN A 11 12.22 19.70 -3.20
CA GLN A 11 12.75 19.30 -4.51
C GLN A 11 12.00 19.97 -5.67
N GLY A 12 11.04 20.85 -5.39
CA GLY A 12 10.28 21.59 -6.40
C GLY A 12 9.10 20.82 -6.99
N LEU A 13 8.73 19.68 -6.41
CA LEU A 13 7.56 18.92 -6.86
C LEU A 13 6.28 19.65 -6.46
N ALA A 14 5.42 19.94 -7.46
CA ALA A 14 4.09 20.44 -7.22
C ALA A 14 3.19 19.31 -6.72
N ILE A 15 2.75 19.38 -5.46
CA ILE A 15 1.99 18.31 -4.81
C ILE A 15 0.65 18.85 -4.31
N ARG A 16 -0.39 18.02 -4.47
CA ARG A 16 -1.68 18.20 -3.82
C ARG A 16 -1.93 17.07 -2.85
N TYR A 17 -2.35 17.42 -1.64
CA TYR A 17 -2.56 16.46 -0.57
C TYR A 17 -4.05 16.23 -0.34
N THR A 18 -4.46 14.97 -0.30
CA THR A 18 -5.83 14.59 0.09
C THR A 18 -5.74 13.69 1.31
N PHE A 19 -6.24 14.17 2.45
CA PHE A 19 -6.29 13.41 3.70
C PHE A 19 -7.73 13.18 4.14
N LEU A 20 -8.04 11.91 4.41
CA LEU A 20 -9.23 11.51 5.12
C LEU A 20 -8.80 10.99 6.50
N GLU A 21 -9.07 11.78 7.52
CA GLU A 21 -8.86 11.43 8.92
C GLU A 21 -10.19 10.92 9.49
N ASN A 22 -10.17 9.71 10.06
CA ASN A 22 -11.36 9.02 10.54
C ASN A 22 -11.35 8.80 12.07
N ASP A 23 -11.80 9.82 12.80
CA ASP A 23 -12.13 9.76 14.22
C ASP A 23 -10.94 9.43 15.15
N SER A 24 -9.79 10.04 14.88
CA SER A 24 -8.62 9.96 15.76
C SER A 24 -8.86 10.81 17.01
N VAL A 25 -8.62 10.22 18.18
CA VAL A 25 -8.79 10.87 19.49
C VAL A 25 -7.49 11.52 20.00
N ASP A 26 -6.42 11.45 19.22
CA ASP A 26 -5.11 12.00 19.55
C ASP A 26 -4.84 13.32 18.78
N ALA A 27 -3.58 13.75 18.74
CA ALA A 27 -3.18 14.99 18.07
C ALA A 27 -3.26 14.93 16.52
N THR A 28 -3.61 13.79 15.92
CA THR A 28 -3.62 13.60 14.46
C THR A 28 -4.42 14.67 13.71
N PRO A 29 -5.66 15.04 14.11
CA PRO A 29 -6.42 16.06 13.39
C PRO A 29 -5.74 17.44 13.44
N ALA A 30 -5.14 17.80 14.58
CA ALA A 30 -4.45 19.08 14.73
C ALA A 30 -3.17 19.13 13.89
N LEU A 31 -2.40 18.04 13.86
CA LEU A 31 -1.19 17.91 13.04
C LEU A 31 -1.49 17.98 11.54
N LEU A 32 -2.56 17.31 11.08
CA LEU A 32 -2.98 17.36 9.68
C LEU A 32 -3.45 18.76 9.27
N LYS A 33 -4.23 19.45 10.12
CA LYS A 33 -4.64 20.84 9.86
C LYS A 33 -3.44 21.79 9.77
N ALA A 34 -2.49 21.65 10.69
CA ALA A 34 -1.26 22.45 10.67
C ALA A 34 -0.41 22.15 9.41
N PHE A 35 -0.29 20.88 9.02
CA PHE A 35 0.40 20.50 7.79
C PHE A 35 -0.30 21.05 6.55
N MET A 36 -1.62 20.99 6.47
CA MET A 36 -2.36 21.48 5.31
C MET A 36 -2.43 23.01 5.22
N ALA A 37 -2.05 23.74 6.27
CA ALA A 37 -2.05 25.20 6.25
C ALA A 37 -1.15 25.75 5.13
N GLY A 38 -1.77 26.41 4.14
CA GLY A 38 -1.08 26.97 2.98
C GLY A 38 -0.72 25.96 1.88
N ARG A 39 -1.12 24.69 2.00
CA ARG A 39 -0.89 23.66 0.98
C ARG A 39 -2.13 23.43 0.11
N HIS A 40 -1.92 23.02 -1.13
CA HIS A 40 -3.02 22.68 -2.03
C HIS A 40 -3.59 21.29 -1.74
N GLY A 41 -4.92 21.17 -1.80
CA GLY A 41 -5.63 19.89 -1.67
C GLY A 41 -6.80 19.94 -0.70
N GLN A 42 -7.14 18.80 -0.11
CA GLN A 42 -8.31 18.64 0.77
C GLN A 42 -7.97 17.86 2.04
N LEU A 43 -8.60 18.25 3.13
CA LEU A 43 -8.56 17.54 4.40
C LEU A 43 -9.98 17.43 4.94
N GLU A 44 -10.42 16.21 5.20
CA GLU A 44 -11.63 15.94 5.96
C GLU A 44 -11.26 15.18 7.22
N CYS A 45 -11.57 15.77 8.38
CA CYS A 45 -11.53 15.09 9.68
C CYS A 45 -12.97 14.83 10.10
N LYS A 46 -13.42 13.58 10.01
CA LYS A 46 -14.79 13.21 10.37
C LYS A 46 -14.87 11.76 10.83
N GLN A 47 -15.83 11.48 11.68
CA GLN A 47 -16.23 10.10 11.95
C GLN A 47 -17.11 9.62 10.80
N LEU A 48 -16.54 8.79 9.92
CA LEU A 48 -17.37 7.99 9.03
C LEU A 48 -18.04 6.93 9.90
N ALA A 49 -19.39 6.88 9.87
CA ALA A 49 -20.22 5.92 10.60
C ALA A 49 -20.02 4.49 10.07
N ALA A 50 -18.80 4.00 10.16
CA ALA A 50 -18.32 2.73 9.69
C ALA A 50 -17.49 2.14 10.83
N PRO A 51 -18.14 1.62 11.89
CA PRO A 51 -17.43 0.96 12.97
C PRO A 51 -16.58 -0.16 12.35
N TYR A 52 -15.27 -0.06 12.50
CA TYR A 52 -14.35 -1.10 12.07
C TYR A 52 -13.59 -1.60 13.29
N ASP A 53 -13.65 -2.91 13.53
CA ASP A 53 -12.92 -3.54 14.62
C ASP A 53 -11.40 -3.43 14.34
N ARG A 54 -10.71 -2.66 15.18
CA ARG A 54 -9.25 -2.47 15.16
C ARG A 54 -8.50 -3.63 15.83
N THR A 55 -9.19 -4.46 16.62
CA THR A 55 -8.57 -5.40 17.56
C THR A 55 -8.19 -6.74 16.94
N ARG A 56 -8.70 -7.06 15.74
CA ARG A 56 -8.35 -8.28 15.01
C ARG A 56 -8.02 -7.97 13.55
N ALA A 57 -6.92 -8.54 13.06
CA ALA A 57 -6.65 -8.68 11.62
C ALA A 57 -7.67 -9.67 11.01
N SER A 58 -8.94 -9.28 11.01
CA SER A 58 -10.05 -10.07 10.48
C SER A 58 -10.19 -9.83 8.98
N GLN A 59 -10.45 -10.92 8.26
CA GLN A 59 -10.79 -10.92 6.83
C GLN A 59 -12.31 -10.79 6.62
N ALA A 60 -13.08 -10.64 7.70
CA ALA A 60 -14.51 -10.56 7.60
C ALA A 60 -14.91 -9.38 6.72
N PHE A 61 -15.85 -9.62 5.82
CA PHE A 61 -16.46 -8.61 4.97
C PHE A 61 -16.91 -7.37 5.75
N GLY A 62 -17.41 -7.57 6.98
CA GLY A 62 -17.80 -6.50 7.89
C GLY A 62 -16.68 -5.52 8.25
N ARG A 63 -15.40 -5.91 8.16
CA ARG A 63 -14.24 -5.01 8.32
C ARG A 63 -13.80 -4.40 6.99
N ILE A 64 -13.79 -5.20 5.92
CA ILE A 64 -13.28 -4.79 4.60
C ILE A 64 -14.18 -3.74 3.94
N MET A 65 -15.51 -3.90 4.03
CA MET A 65 -16.44 -2.99 3.38
C MET A 65 -16.39 -1.55 3.95
N PRO A 66 -16.31 -1.33 5.27
CA PRO A 66 -15.96 -0.02 5.84
C PRO A 66 -14.70 0.60 5.24
N LEU A 67 -13.59 -0.15 5.16
CA LEU A 67 -12.32 0.33 4.59
C LEU A 67 -12.50 0.74 3.12
N ALA A 68 -13.20 -0.07 2.32
CA ALA A 68 -13.51 0.26 0.92
C ALA A 68 -14.33 1.56 0.81
N ARG A 69 -15.33 1.77 1.68
CA ARG A 69 -16.12 3.02 1.70
C ARG A 69 -15.26 4.24 2.06
N MET A 70 -14.38 4.12 3.05
CA MET A 70 -13.45 5.19 3.42
C MET A 70 -12.51 5.53 2.26
N ARG A 71 -11.91 4.52 1.62
CA ARG A 71 -11.03 4.74 0.46
C ARG A 71 -11.77 5.35 -0.72
N ASN A 72 -13.03 4.96 -0.98
CA ASN A 72 -13.86 5.61 -2.00
C ASN A 72 -14.17 7.08 -1.67
N HIS A 73 -14.39 7.40 -0.40
CA HIS A 73 -14.58 8.79 0.02
C HIS A 73 -13.31 9.61 -0.24
N ALA A 74 -12.14 9.10 0.17
CA ALA A 74 -10.85 9.73 -0.12
C ALA A 74 -10.60 9.86 -1.64
N LEU A 75 -11.01 8.86 -2.43
CA LEU A 75 -10.90 8.90 -3.88
C LEU A 75 -11.80 9.98 -4.50
N ALA A 76 -13.03 10.14 -4.00
CA ALA A 76 -13.94 11.19 -4.44
C ALA A 76 -13.38 12.59 -4.12
N MET A 77 -12.79 12.76 -2.93
CA MET A 77 -12.07 14.00 -2.56
C MET A 77 -10.93 14.28 -3.55
N ALA A 78 -10.06 13.29 -3.79
CA ALA A 78 -8.92 13.43 -4.70
C ALA A 78 -9.35 13.78 -6.13
N ARG A 79 -10.43 13.16 -6.63
CA ARG A 79 -11.02 13.45 -7.96
C ARG A 79 -11.50 14.89 -8.08
N SER A 80 -12.08 15.46 -7.03
CA SER A 80 -12.61 16.82 -7.07
C SER A 80 -11.52 17.90 -7.21
N VAL A 81 -10.25 17.54 -7.02
CA VAL A 81 -9.09 18.44 -7.14
C VAL A 81 -8.09 17.98 -8.21
N ALA A 82 -8.33 16.87 -8.90
CA ALA A 82 -7.48 16.40 -9.99
C ALA A 82 -7.65 17.33 -11.19
N SER A 83 -6.54 17.78 -11.80
CA SER A 83 -6.60 18.84 -12.81
C SER A 83 -6.01 18.48 -14.17
N ALA A 84 -5.19 17.42 -14.29
CA ALA A 84 -4.53 17.13 -15.56
C ALA A 84 -4.26 15.64 -15.84
N ASN A 85 -4.10 15.33 -17.12
CA ASN A 85 -3.80 13.98 -17.63
C ASN A 85 -2.34 13.54 -17.34
N GLU A 86 -1.45 14.49 -17.05
CA GLU A 86 -0.01 14.24 -16.82
C GLU A 86 0.37 14.15 -15.33
N GLU A 87 -0.62 14.14 -14.44
CA GLU A 87 -0.40 14.05 -13.00
C GLU A 87 -0.32 12.59 -12.54
N TRP A 88 0.44 12.34 -11.48
CA TRP A 88 0.46 11.04 -10.80
C TRP A 88 -0.24 11.12 -9.45
N THR A 89 -0.98 10.07 -9.11
CA THR A 89 -1.63 9.92 -7.81
C THR A 89 -0.90 8.86 -7.00
N LEU A 90 -0.40 9.24 -5.84
CA LEU A 90 0.15 8.33 -4.84
C LEU A 90 -0.95 7.98 -3.82
N LEU A 91 -1.28 6.70 -3.74
CA LEU A 91 -2.13 6.12 -2.71
C LEU A 91 -1.22 5.48 -1.66
N PHE A 92 -1.36 5.85 -0.39
CA PHE A 92 -0.55 5.25 0.66
C PHE A 92 -1.30 5.12 2.00
N ASP A 93 -0.92 4.12 2.78
CA ASP A 93 -1.42 3.93 4.15
C ASP A 93 -0.62 4.80 5.14
N ALA A 94 -1.29 5.33 6.17
CA ALA A 94 -0.70 6.31 7.09
C ALA A 94 0.47 5.77 7.95
N ASP A 95 0.60 4.45 8.08
CA ASP A 95 1.64 3.75 8.83
C ASP A 95 2.83 3.28 7.97
N ILE A 96 2.91 3.76 6.71
CA ILE A 96 4.05 3.49 5.82
C ILE A 96 5.18 4.49 6.03
N TYR A 97 6.39 3.94 6.11
CA TYR A 97 7.65 4.67 6.07
C TYR A 97 8.31 4.48 4.71
N PHE A 98 8.97 5.52 4.21
CA PHE A 98 9.72 5.51 2.96
C PHE A 98 10.85 6.55 3.03
N PRO A 99 11.93 6.40 2.24
CA PRO A 99 12.98 7.41 2.13
C PRO A 99 12.55 8.61 1.26
N ASP A 100 13.23 9.74 1.42
CA ASP A 100 12.86 10.99 0.73
C ASP A 100 13.01 10.91 -0.80
N ASP A 101 13.89 10.03 -1.30
CA ASP A 101 14.16 9.80 -2.73
C ASP A 101 13.30 8.69 -3.35
N VAL A 102 12.33 8.13 -2.62
CA VAL A 102 11.54 6.97 -3.08
C VAL A 102 10.86 7.21 -4.43
N LEU A 103 10.32 8.42 -4.67
CA LEU A 103 9.63 8.74 -5.92
C LEU A 103 10.62 8.78 -7.11
N THR A 104 11.81 9.35 -6.91
CA THR A 104 12.88 9.34 -7.91
C THR A 104 13.20 7.91 -8.31
N ARG A 105 13.42 7.03 -7.34
CA ARG A 105 13.71 5.61 -7.59
C ARG A 105 12.55 4.86 -8.24
N VAL A 106 11.30 5.20 -7.92
CA VAL A 106 10.10 4.65 -8.60
C VAL A 106 10.14 5.00 -10.09
N PHE A 107 10.34 6.27 -10.44
CA PHE A 107 10.37 6.70 -11.84
C PHE A 107 11.60 6.20 -12.60
N GLU A 108 12.77 6.14 -11.96
CA GLU A 108 13.97 5.52 -12.53
C GLU A 108 13.77 4.03 -12.80
N THR A 109 13.16 3.30 -11.85
CA THR A 109 12.84 1.87 -12.04
C THR A 109 11.84 1.71 -13.19
N LEU A 110 10.77 2.51 -13.23
CA LEU A 110 9.78 2.50 -14.30
C LEU A 110 10.43 2.70 -15.68
N ALA A 111 11.40 3.62 -15.79
CA ALA A 111 12.11 3.89 -17.03
C ALA A 111 12.93 2.71 -17.55
N THR A 112 13.17 1.67 -16.73
CA THR A 112 13.84 0.43 -17.15
C THR A 112 12.89 -0.62 -17.73
N ASP A 113 11.56 -0.44 -17.59
CA ASP A 113 10.58 -1.33 -18.22
C ASP A 113 10.61 -1.16 -19.74
N SER A 114 10.40 -2.24 -20.50
CA SER A 114 10.39 -2.18 -21.96
C SER A 114 9.13 -1.53 -22.54
N ALA A 115 8.07 -1.39 -21.73
CA ALA A 115 6.80 -0.81 -22.10
C ALA A 115 6.17 -0.03 -20.92
N PRO A 116 6.80 1.03 -20.41
CA PRO A 116 6.36 1.73 -19.20
C PRO A 116 4.94 2.29 -19.31
N ASP A 117 4.54 2.74 -20.51
CA ASP A 117 3.20 3.26 -20.78
C ASP A 117 2.09 2.19 -20.66
N THR A 118 2.45 0.90 -20.59
CA THR A 118 1.50 -0.20 -20.37
C THR A 118 1.21 -0.44 -18.90
N ILE A 119 1.93 0.21 -17.97
CA ILE A 119 1.74 0.07 -16.53
C ILE A 119 0.71 1.10 -16.04
N GLY A 120 -0.35 0.63 -15.39
CA GLY A 120 -1.42 1.47 -14.85
C GLY A 120 -1.32 1.67 -13.34
N MET A 121 -0.62 0.77 -12.64
CA MET A 121 -0.39 0.87 -11.21
C MET A 121 0.93 0.21 -10.84
N MET A 122 1.74 0.94 -10.08
CA MET A 122 2.98 0.45 -9.49
C MET A 122 2.80 0.40 -7.98
N SER A 123 3.05 -0.74 -7.36
CA SER A 123 3.32 -0.80 -5.93
C SER A 123 4.80 -1.05 -5.70
N VAL A 124 5.34 -0.60 -4.58
CA VAL A 124 6.73 -0.90 -4.18
C VAL A 124 6.77 -2.16 -3.34
N TYR A 125 7.96 -2.73 -3.15
CA TYR A 125 8.17 -3.86 -2.25
C TYR A 125 8.20 -3.40 -0.80
N THR A 126 7.06 -2.95 -0.29
CA THR A 126 6.93 -2.58 1.12
C THR A 126 7.24 -3.78 1.99
N GLN A 127 8.26 -3.69 2.83
CA GLN A 127 8.61 -4.75 3.78
C GLN A 127 7.84 -4.59 5.09
N GLN A 128 7.36 -5.70 5.61
CA GLN A 128 6.90 -5.78 6.98
C GLN A 128 8.11 -5.81 7.93
N LEU A 129 8.16 -4.86 8.86
CA LEU A 129 9.15 -4.83 9.92
C LEU A 129 8.64 -5.59 11.14
N PHE A 130 9.54 -6.37 11.72
CA PHE A 130 9.33 -7.10 12.96
C PHE A 130 10.24 -6.52 14.02
N ARG A 131 9.82 -6.57 15.28
CA ARG A 131 10.73 -6.25 16.37
C ARG A 131 11.88 -7.27 16.35
N ALA A 132 13.10 -6.81 16.64
CA ALA A 132 14.29 -7.64 16.54
C ALA A 132 14.21 -8.90 17.43
N ASP A 133 13.53 -8.80 18.58
CA ASP A 133 13.27 -9.91 19.51
C ASP A 133 12.27 -10.95 18.99
N GLN A 134 11.40 -10.60 18.04
CA GLN A 134 10.45 -11.53 17.41
C GLN A 134 11.10 -12.38 16.31
N VAL A 135 12.20 -11.90 15.72
CA VAL A 135 12.88 -12.54 14.58
C VAL A 135 14.41 -12.62 14.74
N PRO A 136 14.93 -13.06 15.91
CA PRO A 136 16.32 -12.83 16.33
C PRO A 136 17.39 -13.51 15.46
N ARG A 137 17.01 -14.39 14.52
CA ARG A 137 17.93 -15.19 13.69
C ARG A 137 17.67 -15.09 12.18
N ILE A 138 16.68 -14.30 11.78
CA ILE A 138 16.26 -14.21 10.36
C ILE A 138 16.16 -12.77 9.87
N GLY A 139 16.06 -11.80 10.79
CA GLY A 139 15.99 -10.39 10.46
C GLY A 139 17.37 -9.75 10.28
N GLN A 140 17.43 -8.72 9.44
CA GLN A 140 18.56 -7.80 9.35
C GLN A 140 18.14 -6.49 10.03
N PRO A 141 19.00 -5.86 10.86
CA PRO A 141 18.73 -4.54 11.41
C PRO A 141 18.39 -3.53 10.32
N VAL A 142 17.53 -2.56 10.64
CA VAL A 142 17.21 -1.45 9.74
C VAL A 142 17.94 -0.19 10.21
N ASP A 143 18.66 0.44 9.30
CA ASP A 143 19.42 1.65 9.60
C ASP A 143 18.50 2.77 10.10
N GLY A 144 18.91 3.43 11.17
CA GLY A 144 18.12 4.49 11.83
C GLY A 144 16.91 3.99 12.64
N TRP A 145 16.67 2.69 12.71
CA TRP A 145 15.50 2.08 13.37
C TRP A 145 15.94 1.05 14.42
N PRO A 146 16.58 1.49 15.52
CA PRO A 146 17.07 0.58 16.55
C PRO A 146 15.91 -0.23 17.14
N GLY A 147 16.08 -1.56 17.20
CA GLY A 147 15.07 -2.49 17.71
C GLY A 147 14.15 -3.11 16.65
N TRP A 148 14.28 -2.71 15.38
CA TRP A 148 13.53 -3.29 14.26
C TRP A 148 14.43 -4.10 13.33
N SER A 149 13.87 -5.17 12.80
CA SER A 149 14.53 -6.02 11.82
C SER A 149 13.65 -6.27 10.60
N ALA A 150 14.22 -6.04 9.42
CA ALA A 150 13.64 -6.40 8.13
C ALA A 150 13.89 -7.88 7.85
N VAL A 151 12.91 -8.60 7.31
CA VAL A 151 13.05 -10.01 6.91
C VAL A 151 12.77 -10.22 5.42
N GLY A 152 12.61 -9.16 4.64
CA GLY A 152 12.22 -9.25 3.24
C GLY A 152 10.81 -9.77 3.03
N HIS A 153 9.91 -9.71 4.02
CA HIS A 153 8.52 -10.16 3.86
C HIS A 153 7.68 -9.02 3.28
N TYR A 154 7.08 -9.23 2.10
CA TYR A 154 6.16 -8.26 1.49
C TYR A 154 4.96 -7.99 2.39
N TYR A 155 4.74 -6.73 2.74
CA TYR A 155 3.58 -6.29 3.49
C TYR A 155 2.30 -6.45 2.66
N ASP A 156 1.21 -6.80 3.32
CA ASP A 156 -0.10 -7.03 2.72
C ASP A 156 -0.12 -8.19 1.69
N THR A 157 0.42 -9.34 2.12
CA THR A 157 0.29 -10.62 1.37
C THR A 157 -1.15 -11.03 1.09
N PHE A 158 -2.14 -10.42 1.76
CA PHE A 158 -3.55 -10.65 1.48
C PHE A 158 -4.00 -10.01 0.17
N ALA A 159 -3.56 -8.77 -0.08
CA ALA A 159 -3.79 -8.04 -1.33
C ALA A 159 -3.02 -8.62 -2.52
N PHE A 160 -1.89 -9.32 -2.26
CA PHE A 160 -1.05 -9.86 -3.32
C PHE A 160 -1.70 -11.02 -4.07
N ARG A 161 -1.72 -10.94 -5.40
CA ARG A 161 -2.06 -12.01 -6.34
C ARG A 161 -1.05 -12.03 -7.47
N ASP A 162 -0.43 -13.18 -7.71
CA ASP A 162 0.55 -13.31 -8.79
C ASP A 162 -0.11 -13.19 -10.18
N GLN A 163 0.70 -13.25 -11.25
CA GLN A 163 0.22 -13.21 -12.64
C GLN A 163 -0.79 -14.33 -13.00
N PHE A 164 -0.91 -15.38 -12.18
CA PHE A 164 -1.83 -16.50 -12.36
C PHE A 164 -3.03 -16.44 -11.39
N HIS A 165 -3.31 -15.27 -10.81
CA HIS A 165 -4.40 -15.05 -9.85
C HIS A 165 -4.27 -15.86 -8.54
N ARG A 166 -3.09 -16.39 -8.20
CA ARG A 166 -2.93 -17.20 -7.00
C ARG A 166 -2.67 -16.34 -5.77
N SER A 167 -3.35 -16.67 -4.67
CA SER A 167 -3.09 -16.16 -3.32
C SER A 167 -2.04 -17.02 -2.63
N HIS A 168 -1.06 -16.37 -1.99
CA HIS A 168 0.01 -17.08 -1.26
C HIS A 168 -0.10 -16.94 0.25
N ARG A 169 -1.02 -16.09 0.73
CA ARG A 169 -1.29 -15.87 2.14
C ARG A 169 -1.51 -17.21 2.90
N PRO A 170 -0.94 -17.38 4.11
CA PRO A 170 -0.17 -16.40 4.90
C PRO A 170 1.29 -16.21 4.47
N PHE A 171 1.74 -16.91 3.43
CA PHE A 171 3.11 -16.81 2.94
C PHE A 171 3.27 -15.73 1.87
N CYS A 172 4.50 -15.26 1.74
CA CYS A 172 4.90 -14.28 0.74
C CYS A 172 5.36 -15.00 -0.53
N GLY A 173 4.91 -14.52 -1.70
CA GLY A 173 5.26 -15.07 -3.02
C GLY A 173 6.74 -14.92 -3.42
N PHE A 174 7.51 -14.11 -2.67
CA PHE A 174 8.78 -13.57 -3.11
C PHE A 174 10.00 -14.28 -2.53
N ALA A 175 11.02 -14.48 -3.38
CA ALA A 175 12.27 -15.15 -3.04
C ALA A 175 13.02 -14.46 -1.91
N ARG A 176 12.89 -13.13 -1.80
CA ARG A 176 13.62 -12.31 -0.82
C ARG A 176 13.15 -12.54 0.62
N CYS A 177 11.97 -13.12 0.83
CA CYS A 177 11.39 -13.33 2.15
C CYS A 177 12.14 -14.41 2.96
N ARG A 178 12.76 -14.01 4.06
CA ARG A 178 13.47 -14.90 5.00
C ARG A 178 12.51 -15.59 5.97
N SER A 179 11.44 -14.91 6.39
CA SER A 179 10.45 -15.45 7.33
C SER A 179 9.71 -16.68 6.76
N CYS A 180 9.20 -16.57 5.54
CA CYS A 180 8.46 -17.67 4.91
C CYS A 180 9.36 -18.85 4.50
N ARG A 181 10.69 -18.67 4.39
CA ARG A 181 11.62 -19.78 4.15
C ARG A 181 11.72 -20.73 5.34
N VAL A 182 11.60 -20.21 6.56
CA VAL A 182 11.74 -20.99 7.80
C VAL A 182 10.40 -21.60 8.25
N GLY A 183 9.30 -20.86 8.13
CA GLY A 183 8.00 -21.27 8.66
C GLY A 183 7.09 -22.08 7.73
N ARG A 184 7.57 -22.55 6.56
CA ARG A 184 6.72 -23.18 5.53
C ARG A 184 6.60 -24.70 5.67
N PRO A 185 5.43 -25.29 5.36
CA PRO A 185 5.29 -26.73 5.18
C PRO A 185 6.14 -27.27 4.02
N ALA A 186 6.64 -28.50 4.16
CA ALA A 186 7.31 -29.21 3.07
C ALA A 186 6.33 -29.39 1.88
N GLY A 187 6.73 -28.95 0.68
CA GLY A 187 5.94 -29.10 -0.55
C GLY A 187 5.17 -27.86 -1.04
N TYR A 188 5.17 -26.74 -0.30
CA TYR A 188 4.54 -25.50 -0.79
C TYR A 188 5.45 -24.79 -1.81
N PRO A 189 5.00 -24.52 -3.06
CA PRO A 189 5.86 -24.10 -4.17
C PRO A 189 6.20 -22.60 -4.10
N LEU A 190 7.10 -22.23 -3.17
CA LEU A 190 7.68 -20.89 -3.05
C LEU A 190 9.21 -20.94 -3.17
N PRO A 191 9.86 -19.85 -3.59
CA PRO A 191 9.25 -18.61 -4.07
C PRO A 191 8.73 -18.72 -5.50
N LEU A 192 7.74 -17.90 -5.85
CA LEU A 192 7.19 -17.78 -7.20
C LEU A 192 7.72 -16.56 -7.94
N VAL A 193 8.16 -15.56 -7.19
CA VAL A 193 8.77 -14.34 -7.72
C VAL A 193 10.27 -14.37 -7.40
N PRO A 194 11.14 -14.48 -8.41
CA PRO A 194 12.59 -14.43 -8.26
C PRO A 194 13.10 -13.09 -7.71
N ALA A 195 14.25 -13.11 -7.03
CA ALA A 195 14.83 -11.93 -6.39
C ALA A 195 15.52 -10.97 -7.37
N ASP A 196 15.83 -11.43 -8.57
CA ASP A 196 16.52 -10.72 -9.65
C ASP A 196 15.57 -9.96 -10.59
N GLN A 197 14.25 -10.09 -10.42
CA GLN A 197 13.25 -9.35 -11.19
C GLN A 197 12.95 -7.99 -10.55
N SER A 198 13.47 -6.89 -11.12
CA SER A 198 13.22 -5.54 -10.59
C SER A 198 11.75 -5.11 -10.66
N ILE A 199 11.04 -5.49 -11.72
CA ILE A 199 9.62 -5.20 -11.96
C ILE A 199 8.90 -6.54 -12.13
N VAL A 200 7.81 -6.73 -11.40
CA VAL A 200 7.07 -7.99 -11.36
C VAL A 200 5.63 -7.75 -11.73
N ASP A 201 5.17 -8.37 -12.81
CA ASP A 201 3.76 -8.36 -13.19
C ASP A 201 2.91 -9.20 -12.22
N VAL A 202 1.81 -8.60 -11.78
CA VAL A 202 0.89 -9.18 -10.81
C VAL A 202 -0.55 -8.88 -11.21
N THR A 203 -1.49 -9.69 -10.73
CA THR A 203 -2.92 -9.41 -10.95
C THR A 203 -3.48 -8.48 -9.88
N ALA A 204 -2.85 -8.44 -8.70
CA ALA A 204 -3.13 -7.47 -7.65
C ALA A 204 -1.95 -7.30 -6.69
N ALA A 205 -1.69 -6.06 -6.28
CA ALA A 205 -0.77 -5.68 -5.21
C ALA A 205 -1.11 -4.25 -4.76
N TYR A 206 -0.83 -3.91 -3.50
CA TYR A 206 -1.00 -2.55 -2.98
C TYR A 206 0.14 -2.18 -2.05
N GLY A 207 0.43 -3.05 -1.06
CA GLY A 207 1.60 -2.90 -0.19
C GLY A 207 1.62 -1.57 0.59
N GLY A 208 0.47 -0.92 0.76
CA GLY A 208 0.37 0.37 1.45
C GLY A 208 1.01 1.55 0.70
N PHE A 209 1.58 1.37 -0.49
CA PHE A 209 2.22 2.44 -1.26
C PHE A 209 2.10 2.10 -2.75
N ALA A 210 1.23 2.83 -3.45
CA ALA A 210 0.94 2.59 -4.85
C ALA A 210 0.82 3.90 -5.65
N LEU A 211 1.48 3.95 -6.80
CA LEU A 211 1.51 5.09 -7.70
C LEU A 211 0.77 4.75 -9.01
N LEU A 212 -0.10 5.66 -9.44
CA LEU A 212 -0.95 5.50 -10.63
C LEU A 212 -1.01 6.81 -11.42
N PRO A 213 -1.14 6.78 -12.76
CA PRO A 213 -1.54 7.96 -13.52
C PRO A 213 -2.89 8.50 -13.02
N SER A 214 -2.99 9.80 -12.80
CA SER A 214 -4.19 10.41 -12.19
C SER A 214 -5.41 10.30 -13.10
N TRP A 215 -5.23 10.23 -14.42
CA TRP A 215 -6.33 10.00 -15.36
C TRP A 215 -7.05 8.66 -15.11
N ILE A 216 -6.35 7.64 -14.61
CA ILE A 216 -6.95 6.35 -14.21
C ILE A 216 -7.80 6.54 -12.96
N VAL A 217 -7.27 7.27 -11.98
CA VAL A 217 -7.98 7.59 -10.73
C VAL A 217 -9.23 8.42 -10.97
N SER A 218 -9.19 9.34 -11.94
CA SER A 218 -10.29 10.20 -12.34
C SER A 218 -11.48 9.45 -12.97
N ASP A 219 -11.32 8.20 -13.40
CA ASP A 219 -12.43 7.41 -13.92
C ASP A 219 -13.41 7.05 -12.77
N PRO A 220 -14.67 7.54 -12.79
CA PRO A 220 -15.62 7.31 -11.70
C PRO A 220 -16.03 5.84 -11.54
N ARG A 221 -15.70 4.97 -12.50
CA ARG A 221 -15.96 3.52 -12.44
C ARG A 221 -14.91 2.79 -11.60
N LEU A 222 -13.73 3.37 -11.40
CA LEU A 222 -12.67 2.78 -10.59
C LEU A 222 -12.94 3.05 -9.10
N ASN A 223 -13.63 2.15 -8.42
CA ASN A 223 -13.89 2.28 -6.98
C ASN A 223 -13.45 1.02 -6.24
N TRP A 224 -13.11 1.19 -4.97
CA TRP A 224 -12.89 0.14 -4.00
C TRP A 224 -14.20 -0.60 -3.72
N SER A 225 -14.14 -1.92 -3.65
CA SER A 225 -15.26 -2.76 -3.26
C SER A 225 -14.76 -4.13 -2.85
N THR A 226 -15.59 -4.91 -2.16
CA THR A 226 -15.30 -6.31 -1.86
C THR A 226 -16.52 -7.15 -2.20
N TYR A 227 -16.31 -8.44 -2.47
CA TYR A 227 -17.40 -9.40 -2.67
C TYR A 227 -17.64 -10.19 -1.38
N SER A 228 -18.86 -10.12 -0.87
CA SER A 228 -19.48 -11.21 -0.12
C SER A 228 -20.95 -11.23 -0.50
N GLY A 229 -21.31 -12.10 -1.43
CA GLY A 229 -22.72 -12.40 -1.68
C GLY A 229 -23.22 -13.34 -0.59
N ASP A 230 -22.75 -14.59 -0.64
CA ASP A 230 -23.22 -15.67 0.24
C ASP A 230 -22.10 -16.69 0.56
N LEU A 231 -20.84 -16.30 0.38
CA LEU A 231 -19.69 -17.16 0.64
C LEU A 231 -19.30 -17.09 2.12
N PRO A 232 -18.85 -18.20 2.74
CA PRO A 232 -18.29 -18.17 4.10
C PRO A 232 -17.24 -17.06 4.22
N GLU A 233 -17.18 -16.35 5.36
CA GLU A 233 -16.30 -15.19 5.58
C GLU A 233 -14.82 -15.42 5.18
N ALA A 234 -14.37 -16.68 5.23
CA ALA A 234 -13.05 -17.12 4.78
C ALA A 234 -12.81 -17.02 3.25
N ARG A 235 -13.81 -16.62 2.45
CA ARG A 235 -13.75 -16.51 0.98
C ARG A 235 -13.95 -15.09 0.45
N SER A 236 -14.09 -14.09 1.31
CA SER A 236 -14.14 -12.69 0.86
C SER A 236 -12.81 -12.29 0.23
N LEU A 237 -12.88 -11.68 -0.96
CA LEU A 237 -11.72 -11.09 -1.60
C LEU A 237 -11.40 -9.74 -0.98
N CYS A 238 -10.12 -9.49 -0.75
CA CYS A 238 -9.61 -8.19 -0.36
C CYS A 238 -10.02 -7.12 -1.38
N GLU A 239 -10.41 -5.96 -0.89
CA GLU A 239 -10.79 -4.79 -1.67
C GLU A 239 -9.70 -4.33 -2.65
N HIS A 240 -8.42 -4.54 -2.31
CA HIS A 240 -7.31 -4.25 -3.22
C HIS A 240 -7.32 -5.15 -4.46
N VAL A 241 -7.69 -6.43 -4.30
CA VAL A 241 -7.79 -7.36 -5.44
C VAL A 241 -8.84 -6.87 -6.43
N ILE A 242 -9.99 -6.42 -5.95
CA ILE A 242 -11.08 -5.94 -6.80
C ILE A 242 -10.75 -4.58 -7.43
N PHE A 243 -10.06 -3.71 -6.69
CA PHE A 243 -9.57 -2.45 -7.23
C PHE A 243 -8.59 -2.67 -8.40
N CYS A 244 -7.58 -3.53 -8.21
CA CYS A 244 -6.62 -3.88 -9.26
C CYS A 244 -7.30 -4.57 -10.45
N ASP A 245 -8.26 -5.46 -10.22
CA ASP A 245 -9.01 -6.11 -11.30
C ASP A 245 -9.79 -5.10 -12.14
N ARG A 246 -10.55 -4.19 -11.49
CA ARG A 246 -11.26 -3.11 -12.18
C ARG A 246 -10.32 -2.20 -12.96
N LEU A 247 -9.17 -1.84 -12.39
CA LEU A 247 -8.16 -1.04 -13.09
C LEU A 247 -7.75 -1.75 -14.38
N ARG A 248 -7.38 -3.04 -14.31
CA ARG A 248 -6.97 -3.84 -15.48
C ARG A 248 -8.10 -3.94 -16.50
N THR A 249 -9.34 -4.19 -16.09
CA THR A 249 -10.50 -4.28 -16.98
C THR A 249 -10.83 -2.95 -17.67
N LEU A 250 -10.78 -1.83 -16.94
CA LEU A 250 -11.14 -0.52 -17.48
C LEU A 250 -10.07 0.04 -18.43
N THR A 251 -8.80 -0.26 -18.17
CA THR A 251 -7.67 0.42 -18.84
C THR A 251 -6.85 -0.49 -19.75
N GLY A 252 -6.95 -1.82 -19.58
CA GLY A 252 -6.06 -2.79 -20.22
C GLY A 252 -4.60 -2.72 -19.74
N LYS A 253 -4.31 -1.95 -18.70
CA LYS A 253 -2.95 -1.72 -18.20
C LYS A 253 -2.51 -2.80 -17.21
N ARG A 254 -1.19 -2.96 -17.06
CA ARG A 254 -0.53 -3.85 -16.10
C ARG A 254 -0.57 -3.29 -14.68
N VAL A 255 -0.51 -4.19 -13.71
CA VAL A 255 -0.22 -3.87 -12.30
C VAL A 255 1.10 -4.54 -11.96
N VAL A 256 2.02 -3.78 -11.35
CA VAL A 256 3.37 -4.26 -11.07
C VAL A 256 3.79 -4.05 -9.62
N VAL A 257 4.74 -4.87 -9.17
CA VAL A 257 5.51 -4.65 -7.94
C VAL A 257 6.95 -4.31 -8.30
N LEU A 258 7.44 -3.18 -7.81
CA LEU A 258 8.81 -2.71 -7.98
C LEU A 258 9.68 -3.31 -6.86
N GLN A 259 10.24 -4.50 -7.10
CA GLN A 259 11.09 -5.23 -6.13
C GLN A 259 12.42 -4.55 -5.81
N ALA A 260 12.91 -3.71 -6.72
CA ALA A 260 14.14 -2.94 -6.52
C ALA A 260 13.99 -1.83 -5.46
N ILE A 261 12.75 -1.54 -5.05
CA ILE A 261 12.44 -0.52 -4.05
C ILE A 261 11.86 -1.24 -2.83
N ASP A 262 12.73 -1.51 -1.87
CA ASP A 262 12.47 -2.40 -0.74
C ASP A 262 12.75 -1.77 0.62
N ASP A 263 13.13 -0.51 0.66
CA ASP A 263 13.32 0.29 1.87
C ASP A 263 12.09 1.13 2.24
N VAL A 264 10.93 0.66 1.76
CA VAL A 264 9.61 1.11 2.18
C VAL A 264 9.12 0.12 3.22
N TYR A 265 8.62 0.61 4.34
CA TYR A 265 8.39 -0.20 5.53
C TYR A 265 7.01 0.00 6.13
N ARG A 266 6.44 -1.09 6.62
CA ARG A 266 5.29 -1.09 7.53
C ARG A 266 5.67 -1.80 8.81
N ALA A 267 5.64 -1.10 9.94
CA ALA A 267 6.00 -1.65 11.23
C ALA A 267 4.78 -2.28 11.94
N GLU A 268 4.89 -3.54 12.38
CA GLU A 268 3.87 -4.15 13.22
C GLU A 268 4.05 -3.81 14.69
N GLY A 269 3.08 -3.10 15.27
CA GLY A 269 2.92 -3.06 16.73
C GLY A 269 3.71 -1.99 17.45
N VAL A 270 3.45 -0.72 17.16
CA VAL A 270 3.37 0.26 18.25
C VAL A 270 1.90 0.31 18.67
N SER A 271 1.47 -0.65 19.51
CA SER A 271 0.37 -0.30 20.41
C SER A 271 0.92 0.84 21.26
N ASN A 272 0.41 2.06 21.10
CA ASN A 272 0.60 3.12 22.08
C ASN A 272 -0.09 2.65 23.36
N ALA A 273 0.58 1.79 24.10
CA ALA A 273 0.24 1.34 25.43
C ALA A 273 1.31 1.91 26.35
N SER A 274 1.22 3.23 26.57
CA SER A 274 1.65 3.97 27.77
C SER A 274 1.89 5.44 27.40
N GLY A 275 0.80 6.22 27.36
CA GLY A 275 0.79 7.58 27.87
C GLY A 275 0.12 7.55 29.23
#